data_AF-A0A2M7G571-F1
#
_entry.id   AF-A0A2M7G571-F1
#
_cell.length_a   1.000
_cell.length_b   1.000
_cell.length_c   1.000
_cell.angle_alpha   90.00
_cell.angle_beta   90.00
_cell.angle_gamma   90.00
#
_symmetry.space_group_name_H-M   'P 1'
#
loop_
_entity.id
_entity.type
_entity.pdbx_description
1 polymer ?
#
loop_
_entity_poly.entity_id
_entity_poly.type
_entity_poly.pdbx_seq_one_letter_code
_entity_poly.pdbx_strand_id
1 'polypeptide(L)'
;MSLRDLIQWLGQNPTWVGASLAILPLLTLFLPIFHRKGFGSLSPWKYIYSLLTYLVCIPGMFSAVLIGYSLFFVRENLLDANALVYFAPPVIMGITLALIGKQVSFNDLPGFDRLSGLMILIGGTFLILLFINKVFIGIFFGGSVVQLLAVGTAVFLLLKWATHAVFRGPGEPRKPRPSLFGN
;
A
#
# COMPACT_ATOMS: atom_id res chain seq x y z
N MET A 1 11.27 -20.41 -17.64
CA MET A 1 9.94 -19.76 -17.70
C MET A 1 10.16 -18.28 -17.43
N SER A 2 9.72 -17.42 -18.34
CA SER A 2 9.69 -15.98 -18.14
C SER A 2 8.54 -15.59 -17.18
N LEU A 3 8.60 -14.37 -16.63
CA LEU A 3 7.49 -13.78 -15.86
C LEU A 3 6.18 -13.77 -16.66
N ARG A 4 6.30 -13.58 -17.98
CA ARG A 4 5.17 -13.62 -18.91
C ARG A 4 4.58 -15.03 -19.01
N ASP A 5 5.41 -16.06 -19.11
CA ASP A 5 4.97 -17.46 -19.15
C ASP A 5 4.29 -17.87 -17.85
N LEU A 6 4.78 -17.40 -16.69
CA LEU A 6 4.17 -17.65 -15.39
C LEU A 6 2.77 -17.03 -15.31
N ILE A 7 2.62 -15.76 -15.71
CA ILE A 7 1.33 -15.05 -15.73
C ILE A 7 0.36 -15.72 -16.70
N GLN A 8 0.85 -16.18 -17.85
CA GLN A 8 0.03 -16.87 -18.84
C GLN A 8 -0.42 -18.25 -18.33
N TRP A 9 0.46 -18.98 -17.63
CA TRP A 9 0.13 -20.27 -17.00
C TRP A 9 -0.88 -20.11 -15.84
N LEU A 10 -0.68 -19.10 -14.98
CA LEU A 10 -1.64 -18.70 -13.94
C LEU A 10 -2.98 -18.30 -14.55
N GLY A 11 -2.94 -17.62 -15.69
CA GLY A 11 -4.11 -17.19 -16.45
C GLY A 11 -4.88 -18.32 -17.13
N GLN A 12 -4.23 -19.45 -17.43
CA GLN A 12 -4.87 -20.64 -17.98
C GLN A 12 -5.58 -21.50 -16.93
N ASN A 13 -5.28 -21.28 -15.64
CA ASN A 13 -5.90 -22.00 -14.52
C ASN A 13 -6.52 -21.04 -13.48
N PRO A 14 -7.47 -20.17 -13.88
CA PRO A 14 -8.01 -19.11 -13.03
C PRO A 14 -8.70 -19.67 -11.77
N THR A 15 -9.29 -20.86 -11.85
CA THR A 15 -9.93 -21.55 -10.72
C THR A 15 -8.93 -21.92 -9.62
N TRP A 16 -7.75 -22.42 -9.98
CA TRP A 16 -6.70 -22.81 -9.01
C TRP A 16 -6.07 -21.60 -8.33
N VAL A 17 -5.83 -20.52 -9.09
CA VAL A 17 -5.30 -19.26 -8.54
C VAL A 17 -6.32 -18.58 -7.64
N GLY A 18 -7.57 -18.51 -8.09
CA GLY A 18 -8.68 -17.99 -7.29
C GLY A 18 -8.89 -18.81 -6.01
N ALA A 19 -8.88 -20.14 -6.09
CA ALA A 19 -9.08 -21.01 -4.94
C ALA A 19 -7.94 -20.91 -3.92
N SER A 20 -6.67 -20.91 -4.36
CA SER A 20 -5.52 -20.79 -3.48
C SER A 20 -5.46 -19.43 -2.77
N LEU A 21 -5.81 -18.34 -3.47
CA LEU A 21 -5.91 -17.03 -2.83
C LEU A 21 -7.15 -16.93 -1.92
N ALA A 22 -8.30 -17.48 -2.31
CA ALA A 22 -9.52 -17.45 -1.51
C ALA A 22 -9.44 -18.31 -0.24
N ILE A 23 -8.57 -19.31 -0.21
CA ILE A 23 -8.39 -20.15 0.98
C ILE A 23 -7.82 -19.35 2.17
N LEU A 24 -7.05 -18.29 1.90
CA LEU A 24 -6.43 -17.45 2.93
C LEU A 24 -7.46 -16.66 3.76
N PRO A 25 -8.38 -15.85 3.16
CA PRO A 25 -9.42 -15.18 3.92
C PRO A 25 -10.39 -16.18 4.55
N LEU A 26 -10.68 -17.31 3.89
CA LEU A 26 -11.47 -18.39 4.48
C LEU A 26 -10.83 -18.90 5.77
N LEU A 27 -9.53 -19.23 5.75
CA LEU A 27 -8.80 -19.65 6.95
C LEU A 27 -8.90 -18.60 8.06
N THR A 28 -8.70 -17.30 7.76
CA THR A 28 -8.87 -16.25 8.79
C THR A 28 -10.28 -16.14 9.35
N LEU A 29 -11.30 -16.56 8.60
CA LEU A 29 -12.68 -16.54 9.03
C LEU A 29 -13.01 -17.77 9.89
N PHE A 30 -12.37 -18.91 9.61
CA PHE A 30 -12.52 -20.14 10.40
C PHE A 30 -11.67 -20.15 11.69
N LEU A 31 -10.52 -19.47 11.73
CA LEU A 31 -9.64 -19.42 12.91
C LEU A 31 -10.36 -19.05 14.23
N PRO A 32 -11.23 -18.02 14.26
CA PRO A 32 -12.01 -17.64 15.45
C PRO A 32 -13.00 -18.69 15.96
N ILE A 33 -13.28 -19.74 15.19
CA ILE A 33 -14.14 -20.85 15.63
C ILE A 33 -13.33 -21.78 16.55
N PHE A 34 -12.03 -21.90 16.31
CA PHE A 34 -11.14 -22.79 17.07
C PHE A 34 -10.59 -22.18 18.35
N HIS A 35 -10.62 -20.85 18.49
CA HIS A 35 -10.24 -20.17 19.72
C HIS A 35 -11.33 -19.21 20.21
N ARG A 36 -11.48 -19.10 21.53
CA ARG A 36 -12.46 -18.17 22.13
C ARG A 36 -12.13 -16.73 21.68
N LYS A 37 -13.16 -15.92 21.40
CA LYS A 37 -13.00 -14.50 21.02
C LYS A 37 -12.11 -13.80 22.06
N GLY A 38 -11.08 -13.07 21.59
CA GLY A 38 -10.12 -12.36 22.45
C GLY A 38 -8.81 -13.10 22.74
N PHE A 39 -8.69 -14.41 22.45
CA PHE A 39 -7.45 -15.17 22.68
C PHE A 39 -6.47 -15.18 21.48
N GLY A 40 -6.79 -14.47 20.39
CA GLY A 40 -5.97 -14.46 19.18
C GLY A 40 -4.57 -13.85 19.36
N SER A 41 -4.38 -13.00 20.37
CA SER A 41 -3.07 -12.44 20.73
C SER A 41 -2.18 -13.38 21.55
N LEU A 42 -2.71 -14.51 22.01
CA LEU A 42 -1.97 -15.47 22.82
C LEU A 42 -1.27 -16.50 21.93
N SER A 43 -0.18 -17.07 22.47
CA SER A 43 0.46 -18.23 21.84
C SER A 43 -0.49 -19.43 21.89
N PRO A 44 -0.64 -20.23 20.81
CA PRO A 44 0.11 -20.20 19.55
C PRO A 44 -0.53 -19.35 18.42
N TRP A 45 -1.76 -18.86 18.61
CA TRP A 45 -2.55 -18.19 17.57
C TRP A 45 -1.89 -16.96 16.97
N LYS A 46 -1.18 -16.17 17.79
CA LYS A 46 -0.39 -15.01 17.36
C LYS A 46 0.60 -15.33 16.21
N TYR A 47 1.22 -16.52 16.23
CA TYR A 47 2.15 -16.94 15.18
C TYR A 47 1.42 -17.35 13.89
N ILE A 48 0.25 -17.98 14.03
CA ILE A 48 -0.57 -18.38 12.87
C ILE A 48 -1.08 -17.12 12.16
N TYR A 49 -1.59 -16.13 12.90
CA TYR A 49 -2.00 -14.85 12.31
C TYR A 49 -0.85 -14.10 11.65
N SER A 50 0.35 -14.14 12.24
CA SER A 50 1.55 -13.57 11.60
C SER A 50 1.84 -14.27 10.27
N LEU A 51 1.92 -15.59 10.27
CA LEU A 51 2.19 -16.37 9.07
C LEU A 51 1.16 -16.08 7.95
N LEU A 52 -0.13 -16.04 8.28
CA LEU A 52 -1.19 -15.70 7.31
C LEU A 52 -1.03 -14.27 6.77
N THR A 53 -0.69 -13.32 7.64
CA THR A 53 -0.43 -11.93 7.23
C THR A 53 0.72 -11.88 6.23
N TYR A 54 1.85 -12.55 6.49
CA TYR A 54 2.99 -12.60 5.58
C TYR A 54 2.65 -13.27 4.25
N LEU A 55 1.95 -14.42 4.29
CA LEU A 55 1.54 -15.17 3.10
C LEU A 55 0.66 -14.36 2.16
N VAL A 56 -0.16 -13.46 2.71
CA VAL A 56 -1.11 -12.68 1.95
C VAL A 56 -0.49 -11.37 1.45
N CYS A 57 0.33 -10.72 2.29
CA CYS A 57 0.96 -9.44 1.95
C CYS A 57 1.98 -9.57 0.83
N ILE A 58 2.78 -10.64 0.76
CA ILE A 58 3.80 -10.81 -0.30
C ILE A 58 3.17 -10.82 -1.71
N PRO A 59 2.22 -11.72 -2.04
CA PRO A 59 1.58 -11.73 -3.35
C PRO A 59 0.71 -10.48 -3.58
N GLY A 60 0.07 -9.95 -2.53
CA GLY A 60 -0.73 -8.73 -2.61
C GLY A 60 0.09 -7.49 -2.99
N MET A 61 1.24 -7.28 -2.34
CA MET A 61 2.16 -6.19 -2.67
C MET A 61 2.73 -6.34 -4.07
N PHE A 62 3.14 -7.55 -4.46
CA PHE A 62 3.70 -7.80 -5.78
C PHE A 62 2.71 -7.46 -6.90
N SER A 63 1.46 -7.93 -6.79
CA SER A 63 0.42 -7.57 -7.75
C SER A 63 0.06 -6.08 -7.72
N ALA A 64 0.09 -5.43 -6.56
CA ALA A 64 -0.15 -3.99 -6.47
C ALA A 64 0.91 -3.17 -7.22
N VAL A 65 2.19 -3.56 -7.12
CA VAL A 65 3.28 -2.94 -7.88
C VAL A 65 3.10 -3.16 -9.37
N LEU A 66 2.74 -4.39 -9.78
CA LEU A 66 2.49 -4.71 -11.19
C LEU A 66 1.32 -3.90 -11.76
N ILE A 67 0.20 -3.80 -11.03
CA ILE A 67 -0.95 -2.97 -11.43
C ILE A 67 -0.51 -1.52 -11.62
N GLY A 68 0.18 -0.96 -10.63
CA GLY A 68 0.68 0.41 -10.71
C GLY A 68 1.58 0.59 -11.93
N TYR A 69 2.55 -0.31 -12.12
CA TYR A 69 3.48 -0.23 -13.23
C TYR A 69 2.75 -0.29 -14.59
N SER A 70 1.88 -1.28 -14.77
CA SER A 70 1.13 -1.46 -16.02
C SER A 70 0.20 -0.30 -16.33
N LEU A 71 -0.49 0.26 -15.34
CA LEU A 71 -1.42 1.39 -15.54
C LEU A 71 -0.70 2.70 -15.86
N PHE A 72 0.34 3.04 -15.08
CA PHE A 72 0.94 4.38 -15.15
C PHE A 72 2.12 4.47 -16.13
N PHE A 73 2.86 3.39 -16.34
CA PHE A 73 4.04 3.39 -17.23
C PHE A 73 3.74 2.78 -18.58
N VAL A 74 3.17 1.57 -18.62
CA VAL A 74 2.94 0.85 -19.89
C VAL A 74 1.63 1.27 -20.56
N ARG A 75 0.63 1.70 -19.78
CA ARG A 75 -0.74 2.01 -20.23
C ARG A 75 -1.41 0.84 -20.97
N GLU A 76 -1.11 -0.39 -20.55
CA GLU A 76 -1.81 -1.56 -21.09
C GLU A 76 -3.25 -1.62 -20.60
N ASN A 77 -4.12 -2.17 -21.44
CA ASN A 77 -5.49 -2.46 -21.05
C ASN A 77 -5.48 -3.65 -20.09
N LEU A 78 -5.66 -3.38 -18.80
CA LEU A 78 -5.68 -4.42 -17.76
C LEU A 78 -6.85 -5.42 -17.89
N LEU A 79 -7.79 -5.16 -18.79
CA LEU A 79 -8.89 -6.06 -19.12
C LEU A 79 -8.47 -7.18 -20.08
N ASP A 80 -7.45 -6.94 -20.92
CA ASP A 80 -6.86 -7.97 -21.79
C ASP A 80 -5.82 -8.81 -21.02
N ALA A 81 -5.14 -8.18 -20.06
CA ALA A 81 -4.38 -8.90 -19.05
C ALA A 81 -5.35 -9.66 -18.13
N ASN A 82 -4.95 -10.82 -17.62
CA ASN A 82 -5.81 -11.65 -16.76
C ASN A 82 -6.16 -10.91 -15.46
N ALA A 83 -7.24 -10.13 -15.47
CA ALA A 83 -7.62 -9.19 -14.41
C ALA A 83 -7.70 -9.89 -13.05
N LEU A 84 -8.06 -11.16 -13.04
CA LEU A 84 -8.06 -12.01 -11.85
C LEU A 84 -6.67 -12.10 -11.20
N VAL A 85 -5.60 -12.30 -11.97
CA VAL A 85 -4.22 -12.43 -11.45
C VAL A 85 -3.69 -11.10 -10.92
N TYR A 86 -4.11 -9.98 -11.53
CA TYR A 86 -3.70 -8.65 -11.11
C TYR A 86 -4.50 -8.16 -9.90
N PHE A 87 -5.83 -8.17 -9.97
CA PHE A 87 -6.69 -7.56 -8.95
C PHE A 87 -7.04 -8.49 -7.79
N ALA A 88 -7.07 -9.81 -7.97
CA ALA A 88 -7.44 -10.70 -6.86
C ALA A 88 -6.46 -10.62 -5.69
N PRO A 89 -5.12 -10.66 -5.86
CA PRO A 89 -4.20 -10.66 -4.73
C PRO A 89 -4.28 -9.40 -3.84
N PRO A 90 -4.31 -8.16 -4.38
CA PRO A 90 -4.47 -6.96 -3.55
C PRO A 90 -5.85 -6.89 -2.85
N VAL A 91 -6.92 -7.30 -3.52
CA VAL A 91 -8.28 -7.33 -2.93
C VAL A 91 -8.34 -8.33 -1.78
N ILE A 92 -7.84 -9.55 -2.01
CA ILE A 92 -7.79 -10.60 -0.99
C ILE A 92 -6.89 -10.20 0.17
N MET A 93 -5.78 -9.50 -0.11
CA MET A 93 -4.95 -8.91 0.93
C MET A 93 -5.70 -7.92 1.80
N GLY A 94 -6.41 -6.97 1.20
CA GLY A 94 -7.22 -6.01 1.93
C GLY A 94 -8.28 -6.68 2.81
N ILE A 95 -9.00 -7.66 2.26
CA ILE A 95 -10.04 -8.42 2.98
C ILE A 95 -9.42 -9.19 4.15
N THR A 96 -8.33 -9.92 3.91
CA THR A 96 -7.70 -10.77 4.92
C THR A 96 -7.13 -9.95 6.06
N LEU A 97 -6.42 -8.85 5.75
CA LEU A 97 -5.94 -7.92 6.77
C LEU A 97 -7.10 -7.30 7.56
N ALA A 98 -8.17 -6.86 6.90
CA ALA A 98 -9.34 -6.31 7.59
C ALA A 98 -10.01 -7.33 8.52
N LEU A 99 -10.02 -8.61 8.16
CA LEU A 99 -10.52 -9.69 9.03
C LEU A 99 -9.58 -9.93 10.22
N ILE A 100 -8.27 -10.02 9.99
CA ILE A 100 -7.27 -10.21 11.07
C ILE A 100 -7.31 -9.03 12.04
N GLY A 101 -7.38 -7.79 11.55
CA GLY A 101 -7.42 -6.59 12.38
C GLY A 101 -8.67 -6.47 13.26
N LYS A 102 -9.75 -7.21 12.95
CA LYS A 102 -10.93 -7.33 13.83
C LYS A 102 -10.73 -8.37 14.94
N GLN A 103 -9.75 -9.26 14.82
CA GLN A 103 -9.53 -10.39 15.71
C GLN A 103 -8.32 -10.19 16.62
N VAL A 104 -7.27 -9.53 16.12
CA VAL A 104 -6.00 -9.29 16.81
C VAL A 104 -5.50 -7.89 16.46
N SER A 105 -4.94 -7.18 17.44
CA SER A 105 -4.25 -5.91 17.18
C SER A 105 -2.97 -6.17 16.40
N PHE A 106 -2.74 -5.39 15.34
CA PHE A 106 -1.56 -5.60 14.50
C PHE A 106 -0.24 -5.35 15.23
N ASN A 107 -0.25 -4.52 16.28
CA ASN A 107 0.92 -4.28 17.13
C ASN A 107 1.32 -5.54 17.93
N ASP A 108 0.39 -6.46 18.14
CA ASP A 108 0.66 -7.72 18.82
C ASP A 108 1.23 -8.77 17.86
N LEU A 109 1.24 -8.55 16.55
CA LEU A 109 1.76 -9.52 15.58
C LEU A 109 3.30 -9.45 15.50
N PRO A 110 4.00 -10.58 15.68
CA PRO A 110 5.45 -10.60 15.58
C PRO A 110 5.86 -10.28 14.14
N GLY A 111 6.72 -9.27 13.98
CA GLY A 111 7.26 -8.86 12.69
C GLY A 111 6.38 -7.91 11.86
N PHE A 112 5.16 -7.60 12.30
CA PHE A 112 4.24 -6.74 11.53
C PHE A 112 4.81 -5.35 11.25
N ASP A 113 5.53 -4.74 12.20
CA ASP A 113 6.18 -3.44 11.99
C ASP A 113 7.12 -3.43 10.78
N ARG A 114 7.87 -4.52 10.57
CA ARG A 114 8.77 -4.65 9.41
C ARG A 114 7.98 -4.80 8.11
N LEU A 115 6.90 -5.57 8.15
CA LEU A 115 6.02 -5.79 6.99
C LEU A 115 5.29 -4.51 6.58
N SER A 116 4.71 -3.80 7.54
CA SER A 116 4.06 -2.50 7.33
C SER A 116 5.05 -1.45 6.84
N GLY A 117 6.25 -1.39 7.43
CA GLY A 117 7.33 -0.52 6.97
C GLY A 117 7.71 -0.79 5.52
N LEU A 118 7.81 -2.07 5.11
CA LEU A 118 8.04 -2.45 3.71
C LEU A 118 6.90 -2.00 2.79
N MET A 119 5.63 -2.21 3.20
CA MET A 119 4.46 -1.77 2.44
C MET A 119 4.47 -0.25 2.21
N ILE A 120 4.77 0.52 3.25
CA ILE A 120 4.85 1.99 3.18
C ILE A 120 6.02 2.41 2.29
N LEU A 121 7.17 1.76 2.39
CA LEU A 121 8.35 2.07 1.58
C LEU A 121 8.08 1.80 0.09
N ILE A 122 7.51 0.64 -0.24
CA ILE A 122 7.15 0.27 -1.61
C ILE A 122 6.09 1.22 -2.14
N GLY A 123 4.99 1.43 -1.41
CA GLY A 123 3.90 2.30 -1.81
C GLY A 123 4.33 3.76 -1.95
N GLY A 124 5.15 4.27 -1.03
CA GLY A 124 5.71 5.61 -1.06
C GLY A 124 6.67 5.83 -2.23
N THR A 125 7.59 4.89 -2.46
CA THR A 125 8.49 4.92 -3.61
C THR A 125 7.68 4.91 -4.92
N PHE A 126 6.66 4.05 -4.99
CA PHE A 126 5.80 3.97 -6.17
C PHE A 126 5.02 5.26 -6.41
N LEU A 127 4.47 5.87 -5.35
CA LEU A 127 3.79 7.17 -5.41
C LEU A 127 4.72 8.29 -5.90
N ILE A 128 5.97 8.34 -5.42
CA ILE A 128 6.97 9.30 -5.86
C ILE A 128 7.27 9.10 -7.35
N LEU A 129 7.53 7.85 -7.76
CA LEU A 129 7.77 7.51 -9.16
C LEU A 129 6.59 7.90 -10.06
N LEU A 130 5.37 7.64 -9.62
CA LEU A 130 4.14 8.03 -10.33
C LEU A 130 4.06 9.55 -10.46
N PHE A 131 4.34 10.29 -9.37
CA PHE A 131 4.34 11.75 -9.38
C PHE A 131 5.36 12.30 -10.38
N ILE A 132 6.60 11.80 -10.33
CA ILE A 132 7.65 12.17 -11.30
C ILE A 132 7.20 11.86 -12.72
N ASN A 133 6.72 10.65 -12.99
CA ASN A 133 6.31 10.22 -14.32
C ASN A 133 5.15 11.07 -14.87
N LYS A 134 4.12 11.33 -14.05
CA LYS A 134 2.94 12.10 -14.45
C LYS A 134 3.28 13.58 -14.69
N VAL A 135 4.17 14.16 -13.87
CA VAL A 135 4.61 15.55 -13.99
C VAL A 135 5.56 15.73 -15.18
N PHE A 136 6.51 14.81 -15.37
CA PHE A 136 7.51 14.91 -16.43
C PHE A 136 6.90 14.69 -17.83
N ILE A 137 6.02 13.71 -17.99
CA ILE A 137 5.29 13.47 -19.26
C ILE A 137 4.36 14.65 -19.60
N GLY A 138 3.76 15.30 -18.60
CA GLY A 138 2.90 16.47 -18.80
C GLY A 138 3.65 17.72 -19.28
N ILE A 139 4.84 17.98 -18.73
CA ILE A 139 5.64 19.17 -19.07
C ILE A 139 6.32 19.01 -20.45
N PHE A 140 6.86 17.82 -20.75
CA PHE A 140 7.65 17.62 -21.97
C PHE A 140 6.81 17.59 -23.26
N PHE A 141 5.54 17.16 -23.21
CA PHE A 141 4.71 16.95 -24.41
C PHE A 141 3.69 18.08 -24.72
N GLY A 142 3.50 19.07 -23.83
CA GLY A 142 2.50 20.14 -24.04
C GLY A 142 2.70 21.44 -23.25
N GLY A 143 3.85 21.65 -22.63
CA GLY A 143 4.07 22.70 -21.64
C GLY A 143 4.15 24.12 -22.19
N SER A 144 3.01 24.79 -22.35
CA SER A 144 2.94 26.25 -22.20
C SER A 144 3.63 26.66 -20.89
N VAL A 145 4.32 27.80 -20.86
CA VAL A 145 5.02 28.39 -19.69
C VAL A 145 4.16 28.33 -18.41
N VAL A 146 2.84 28.39 -18.54
CA VAL A 146 1.87 28.29 -17.44
C VAL A 146 1.91 26.93 -16.71
N GLN A 147 2.10 25.80 -17.41
CA GLN A 147 2.19 24.48 -16.78
C GLN A 147 3.49 24.30 -15.98
N LEU A 148 4.61 24.85 -16.48
CA LEU A 148 5.88 24.90 -15.74
C LEU A 148 5.74 25.70 -14.45
N LEU A 149 5.08 26.87 -14.52
CA LEU A 149 4.77 27.69 -13.35
C LEU A 149 3.82 26.99 -12.36
N ALA A 150 2.78 26.32 -12.84
CA ALA A 150 1.84 25.59 -12.00
C ALA A 150 2.51 24.43 -11.25
N VAL A 151 3.34 23.64 -11.94
CA VAL A 151 4.11 22.55 -11.29
C VAL A 151 5.13 23.10 -10.31
N GLY A 152 5.88 24.14 -10.69
CA GLY A 152 6.83 24.80 -9.78
C GLY A 152 6.15 25.30 -8.50
N THR A 153 4.97 25.89 -8.63
CA THR A 153 4.17 26.36 -7.49
C THR A 153 3.64 25.19 -6.65
N ALA A 154 3.14 24.12 -7.28
CA ALA A 154 2.66 22.94 -6.59
C ALA A 154 3.77 22.23 -5.79
N VAL A 155 4.96 22.08 -6.38
CA VAL A 155 6.14 21.52 -5.70
C VAL A 155 6.58 22.43 -4.56
N PHE A 156 6.59 23.75 -4.77
CA PHE A 156 6.91 24.71 -3.71
C PHE A 156 5.92 24.64 -2.53
N LEU A 157 4.63 24.51 -2.81
CA LEU A 157 3.60 24.34 -1.77
C LEU A 157 3.73 23.00 -1.05
N LEU A 158 4.03 21.92 -1.77
CA LEU A 158 4.29 20.61 -1.17
C LEU A 158 5.53 20.62 -0.28
N LEU A 159 6.62 21.24 -0.72
CA LEU A 159 7.82 21.40 0.10
C LEU A 159 7.56 22.28 1.32
N LYS A 160 6.82 23.38 1.16
CA LYS A 160 6.39 24.23 2.27
C LYS A 160 5.51 23.46 3.26
N TRP A 161 4.60 22.62 2.77
CA TRP A 161 3.75 21.81 3.63
C TRP A 161 4.53 20.69 4.32
N ALA A 162 5.40 19.98 3.58
CA ALA A 162 6.24 18.91 4.11
C ALA A 162 7.20 19.43 5.17
N THR A 163 7.84 20.59 4.93
CA THR A 163 8.65 21.26 5.95
C THR A 163 7.79 21.69 7.13
N HIS A 164 6.63 22.29 6.91
CA HIS A 164 5.72 22.66 8.00
C HIS A 164 5.21 21.44 8.79
N ALA A 165 5.04 20.28 8.16
CA ALA A 165 4.57 19.05 8.79
C ALA A 165 5.69 18.31 9.53
N VAL A 166 6.91 18.29 8.97
CA VAL A 166 8.09 17.61 9.54
C VAL A 166 8.76 18.45 10.62
N PHE A 167 8.82 19.78 10.45
CA PHE A 167 9.38 20.70 11.45
C PHE A 167 8.36 21.17 12.50
N ARG A 168 7.08 20.80 12.38
CA ARG A 168 6.14 20.83 13.53
C ARG A 168 6.43 19.64 14.45
N GLY A 169 7.59 19.65 15.08
CA GLY A 169 7.84 18.83 16.26
C GLY A 169 6.83 19.19 17.35
N PRO A 170 6.35 18.23 18.18
CA PRO A 170 5.33 18.44 19.22
C PRO A 170 5.71 19.37 20.40
N GLY A 171 6.66 20.30 20.24
CA GLY A 171 7.29 20.99 21.36
C GLY A 171 7.65 22.47 21.17
N GLU A 172 7.18 23.15 20.12
CA GLU A 172 7.45 24.59 20.00
C GLU A 172 6.54 25.41 20.94
N PRO A 173 7.10 26.10 21.95
CA PRO A 173 6.31 26.98 22.81
C PRO A 173 5.69 28.08 21.94
N ARG A 174 4.40 28.36 22.17
CA ARG A 174 3.67 29.45 21.52
C ARG A 174 4.52 30.72 21.59
N LYS A 175 4.98 31.23 20.45
CA LYS A 175 5.60 32.56 20.38
C LYS A 175 4.63 33.56 21.04
N PRO A 176 5.04 34.27 22.11
CA PRO A 176 4.20 35.30 22.69
C PRO A 176 3.96 36.37 21.62
N ARG A 177 2.72 36.84 21.53
CA ARG A 177 2.34 37.94 20.64
C ARG A 177 3.25 39.14 20.97
N PRO A 178 3.75 39.87 19.95
CA PRO A 178 4.45 41.12 20.21
C PRO A 178 3.50 42.04 20.99
N SER A 179 3.86 42.38 22.23
CA SER A 179 3.17 43.42 22.98
C SER A 179 3.50 44.75 22.30
N LEU A 180 2.49 45.36 21.68
CA LEU A 180 2.57 46.71 21.09
C LEU A 180 2.79 47.82 22.13
N PHE A 181 2.89 47.47 23.40
CA PHE A 181 3.21 48.36 24.51
C PHE A 181 4.39 47.75 25.26
N GLY A 182 5.58 48.31 25.02
CA GLY A 182 6.72 48.16 25.91
C GLY A 182 6.56 49.10 27.11
N ASN A 183 6.81 48.58 28.29
CA ASN A 183 7.39 49.34 29.40
C ASN A 183 8.82 48.85 29.58
#